data_AF-A0AAE1K4H2-F1
#
_entry.id   AF-A0AAE1K4H2-F1
#
_cell.length_a   1.000
_cell.length_b   1.000
_cell.length_c   1.000
_cell.angle_alpha   90.00
_cell.angle_beta   90.00
_cell.angle_gamma   90.00
#
_symmetry.space_group_name_H-M   'P 1'
#
loop_
_entity.id
_entity.type
_entity.pdbx_description
1 polymer ?
#
loop_
_entity_poly.entity_id
_entity_poly.type
_entity_poly.pdbx_seq_one_letter_code
_entity_poly.pdbx_strand_id
1 'polypeptide(L)'
;MEVFKDNDLPEPTTLVEFTAQVSSQAALEAGKCYYVDTMEALVGGDRPFLKTVHMEAEHTKAKDKATQMYLEKNKYGRKNQTVVEKYQALLHEELDKMFSKYSQLNEAKNVFKAARTPATLFSVLMFFYLMSGVFGLFGMYAFANLCNLSMGAFLVMLAVWAYVRYSGEYRDAGGYIDELATFLWENVIHPIYQTYMERHLKEAAEQAAQHALSSTLTNGKVKTT
;
A
#
# COMPACT_ATOMS: atom_id res chain seq x y z
N MET A 1 -23.29 28.53 -44.33
CA MET A 1 -22.76 27.45 -43.48
C MET A 1 -22.64 28.05 -42.09
N GLU A 2 -23.76 28.03 -41.36
CA GLU A 2 -23.85 28.53 -40.00
C GLU A 2 -23.26 27.46 -39.08
N VAL A 3 -22.04 27.67 -38.64
CA VAL A 3 -21.39 26.84 -37.62
C VAL A 3 -20.60 27.83 -36.76
N PHE A 4 -20.65 27.66 -35.44
CA PHE A 4 -20.18 28.59 -34.39
C PHE A 4 -21.23 29.62 -33.93
N LYS A 5 -22.42 29.11 -33.56
CA LYS A 5 -23.11 29.64 -32.38
C LYS A 5 -22.30 29.19 -31.16
N ASP A 6 -21.49 30.10 -30.67
CA ASP A 6 -20.90 30.10 -29.33
C ASP A 6 -22.06 30.00 -28.32
N ASN A 7 -22.37 28.77 -27.90
CA ASN A 7 -23.50 28.44 -27.02
C ASN A 7 -22.97 27.88 -25.70
N ASP A 8 -21.98 28.57 -25.14
CA ASP A 8 -21.44 28.37 -23.78
C ASP A 8 -21.50 29.68 -22.99
N LEU A 9 -22.44 30.56 -23.35
CA LEU A 9 -22.77 31.70 -22.49
C LEU A 9 -23.74 31.19 -21.42
N PRO A 10 -23.33 31.10 -20.14
CA PRO A 10 -24.18 30.59 -19.09
C PRO A 10 -25.47 31.42 -19.04
N GLU A 11 -26.62 30.75 -19.03
CA GLU A 11 -27.91 31.40 -18.85
C GLU A 11 -27.82 32.35 -17.64
N PRO A 12 -28.39 33.57 -17.70
CA PRO A 12 -28.27 34.56 -16.66
C PRO A 12 -29.01 34.07 -15.40
N THR A 13 -28.33 33.24 -14.63
CA THR A 13 -28.70 32.96 -13.23
C THR A 13 -28.68 34.30 -12.52
N THR A 14 -29.66 34.52 -11.66
CA THR A 14 -29.66 35.75 -10.87
C THR A 14 -28.34 35.83 -10.11
N LEU A 15 -27.71 37.00 -10.02
CA LEU A 15 -26.41 37.18 -9.36
C LEU A 15 -26.37 36.52 -7.96
N VAL A 16 -27.54 36.43 -7.31
CA VAL A 16 -27.77 35.78 -6.02
C VAL A 16 -27.62 34.25 -6.08
N GLU A 17 -28.13 33.60 -7.12
CA GLU A 17 -27.95 32.15 -7.36
C GLU A 17 -26.51 31.80 -7.70
N PHE A 18 -25.85 32.60 -8.55
CA PHE A 18 -24.43 32.42 -8.86
C PHE A 18 -23.57 32.55 -7.60
N THR A 19 -23.83 33.57 -6.77
CA THR A 19 -23.12 33.76 -5.49
C THR A 19 -23.37 32.60 -4.53
N ALA A 20 -24.59 32.07 -4.48
CA ALA A 20 -24.93 30.89 -3.67
C ALA A 20 -24.22 29.62 -4.16
N GLN A 21 -24.10 29.46 -5.48
CA GLN A 21 -23.40 28.33 -6.10
C GLN A 21 -21.90 28.36 -5.79
N VAL A 22 -21.24 29.51 -6.00
CA VAL A 22 -19.81 29.69 -5.70
C VAL A 22 -19.52 29.46 -4.22
N SER A 23 -20.36 30.02 -3.33
CA SER A 23 -20.26 29.80 -1.88
C SER A 23 -20.40 28.31 -1.51
N SER A 24 -21.38 27.62 -2.10
CA SER A 24 -21.62 26.19 -1.85
C SER A 24 -20.46 25.33 -2.37
N GLN A 25 -19.87 25.68 -3.51
CA GLN A 25 -18.73 24.99 -4.08
C GLN A 25 -17.46 25.18 -3.23
N ALA A 26 -17.19 26.39 -2.75
CA ALA A 26 -16.08 26.65 -1.83
C ALA A 26 -16.23 25.88 -0.50
N ALA A 27 -17.46 25.80 0.03
CA ALA A 27 -17.76 25.00 1.21
C ALA A 27 -17.57 23.50 0.95
N LEU A 28 -17.96 23.01 -0.22
CA LEU A 28 -17.76 21.62 -0.64
C LEU A 28 -16.26 21.29 -0.73
N GLU A 29 -15.46 22.16 -1.33
CA GLU A 29 -14.00 21.99 -1.41
C GLU A 29 -13.34 21.95 -0.03
N ALA A 30 -13.75 22.83 0.88
CA ALA A 30 -13.25 22.81 2.25
C ALA A 30 -13.58 21.50 2.98
N GLY A 31 -14.80 20.96 2.81
CA GLY A 31 -15.20 19.67 3.37
C GLY A 31 -14.40 18.51 2.79
N LYS A 32 -14.14 18.51 1.47
CA LYS A 32 -13.28 17.51 0.81
C LYS A 32 -11.84 17.57 1.33
N CYS A 33 -11.24 18.76 1.45
CA CYS A 33 -9.88 18.91 1.96
C CYS A 33 -9.75 18.33 3.38
N TYR A 34 -10.70 18.62 4.27
CA TYR A 34 -10.70 18.04 5.61
C TYR A 34 -10.74 16.50 5.60
N TYR A 35 -11.59 15.94 4.74
CA TYR A 35 -11.71 14.50 4.59
C TYR A 35 -10.42 13.87 4.04
N VAL A 36 -9.80 14.49 3.04
CA VAL A 36 -8.51 14.05 2.46
C VAL A 36 -7.43 14.07 3.53
N ASP A 37 -7.26 15.17 4.27
CA ASP A 37 -6.24 15.27 5.33
C ASP A 37 -6.44 14.20 6.42
N THR A 38 -7.70 13.97 6.82
CA THR A 38 -8.04 12.96 7.83
C THR A 38 -7.77 11.55 7.33
N MET A 39 -8.17 11.23 6.09
CA MET A 39 -7.95 9.92 5.49
C MET A 39 -6.46 9.68 5.20
N GLU A 40 -5.71 10.68 4.76
CA GLU A 40 -4.28 10.57 4.53
C GLU A 40 -3.51 10.36 5.84
N ALA A 41 -3.92 11.01 6.93
CA ALA A 41 -3.34 10.76 8.26
C ALA A 41 -3.55 9.31 8.74
N LEU A 42 -4.68 8.69 8.37
CA LEU A 42 -5.06 7.33 8.76
C LEU A 42 -4.49 6.25 7.84
N VAL A 43 -4.67 6.38 6.52
CA VAL A 43 -4.34 5.36 5.51
C VAL A 43 -3.30 5.81 4.48
N GLY A 44 -2.67 6.97 4.67
CA GLY A 44 -1.62 7.52 3.78
C GLY A 44 -0.42 6.59 3.60
N GLY A 45 0.40 6.83 2.57
CA GLY A 45 1.40 5.88 2.07
C GLY A 45 2.31 5.23 3.13
N ASP A 46 2.71 5.99 4.15
CA ASP A 46 3.60 5.56 5.24
C ASP A 46 2.90 4.73 6.34
N ARG A 47 1.55 4.76 6.39
CA ARG A 47 0.77 4.10 7.43
C ARG A 47 0.53 2.61 7.12
N PRO A 48 0.63 1.72 8.13
CA PRO A 48 0.37 0.28 7.97
C PRO A 48 -1.12 0.02 7.65
N PHE A 49 -1.42 -1.19 7.16
CA PHE A 49 -2.78 -1.62 6.84
C PHE A 49 -3.75 -1.40 8.01
N LEU A 50 -4.88 -0.74 7.72
CA LEU A 50 -5.96 -0.52 8.68
C LEU A 50 -7.08 -1.53 8.43
N LYS A 51 -7.60 -2.17 9.49
CA LYS A 51 -8.75 -3.09 9.37
C LYS A 51 -9.98 -2.36 8.81
N THR A 52 -10.68 -2.98 7.85
CA THR A 52 -11.83 -2.39 7.14
C THR A 52 -12.89 -1.83 8.08
N VAL A 53 -13.24 -2.56 9.15
CA VAL A 53 -14.25 -2.12 10.14
C VAL A 53 -13.85 -0.83 10.84
N HIS A 54 -12.55 -0.66 11.15
CA HIS A 54 -12.06 0.58 11.77
C HIS A 54 -12.00 1.72 10.75
N MET A 55 -11.68 1.40 9.49
CA MET A 55 -11.64 2.38 8.40
C MET A 55 -13.05 2.92 8.08
N GLU A 56 -14.07 2.06 8.06
CA GLU A 56 -15.48 2.44 7.88
C GLU A 56 -15.98 3.32 9.03
N ALA A 57 -15.66 2.96 10.28
CA ALA A 57 -16.04 3.76 11.44
C ALA A 57 -15.42 5.17 11.41
N GLU A 58 -14.15 5.29 11.01
CA GLU A 58 -13.50 6.59 10.84
C GLU A 58 -14.03 7.35 9.61
N HIS A 59 -14.40 6.66 8.54
CA HIS A 59 -15.08 7.26 7.39
C HIS A 59 -16.41 7.91 7.78
N THR A 60 -17.27 7.21 8.52
CA THR A 60 -18.55 7.77 8.99
C THR A 60 -18.32 9.04 9.82
N LYS A 61 -17.39 9.01 10.77
CA LYS A 61 -17.04 10.18 11.60
C LYS A 61 -16.50 11.35 10.77
N ALA A 62 -15.63 11.07 9.79
CA ALA A 62 -15.07 12.10 8.92
C ALA A 62 -16.14 12.70 7.99
N LYS A 63 -17.07 11.87 7.48
CA LYS A 63 -18.21 12.30 6.66
C LYS A 63 -19.16 13.21 7.43
N ASP A 64 -19.47 12.87 8.69
CA ASP A 64 -20.30 13.70 9.56
C ASP A 64 -19.65 15.06 9.83
N LYS A 65 -18.35 15.08 10.17
CA LYS A 65 -17.60 16.32 10.39
C LYS A 65 -17.46 17.18 9.13
N ALA A 66 -17.23 16.56 7.97
CA ALA A 66 -17.19 17.27 6.69
C ALA A 66 -18.55 17.90 6.36
N THR A 67 -19.64 17.22 6.68
CA THR A 67 -21.01 17.73 6.51
C THR A 67 -21.28 18.93 7.44
N GLN A 68 -20.83 18.86 8.69
CA GLN A 68 -20.93 19.98 9.63
C GLN A 68 -20.14 21.22 9.14
N MET A 69 -18.89 21.03 8.70
CA MET A 69 -18.07 22.11 8.15
C MET A 69 -18.68 22.73 6.89
N TYR A 70 -19.30 21.92 6.04
CA TYR A 70 -20.03 22.41 4.87
C TYR A 70 -21.18 23.35 5.28
N LEU A 71 -22.00 22.94 6.26
CA LEU A 71 -23.13 23.73 6.76
C LEU A 71 -22.67 25.04 7.43
N GLU A 72 -21.56 25.02 8.16
CA GLU A 72 -21.00 26.21 8.83
C GLU A 72 -20.43 27.23 7.83
N LYS A 73 -19.73 26.75 6.80
CA LYS A 73 -19.13 27.62 5.77
C LYS A 73 -20.15 28.10 4.74
N ASN A 74 -21.21 27.33 4.47
CA ASN A 74 -22.24 27.72 3.51
C ASN A 74 -23.27 28.69 4.10
N LYS A 75 -22.82 29.87 4.52
CA LYS A 75 -23.65 30.90 5.17
C LYS A 75 -24.70 31.53 4.24
N TYR A 76 -24.47 31.50 2.92
CA TYR A 76 -25.38 32.09 1.91
C TYR A 76 -26.36 31.07 1.30
N GLY A 77 -26.07 29.78 1.40
CA GLY A 77 -26.97 28.70 0.93
C GLY A 77 -28.30 28.62 1.67
N ARG A 78 -28.39 29.09 2.93
CA ARG A 78 -29.67 29.11 3.68
C ARG A 78 -30.82 29.85 2.99
N LYS A 79 -30.50 30.75 2.04
CA LYS A 79 -31.52 31.48 1.28
C LYS A 79 -32.13 30.64 0.13
N ASN A 80 -31.45 29.58 -0.29
CA ASN A 80 -31.84 28.67 -1.38
C ASN A 80 -31.60 27.20 -0.99
N GLN A 81 -32.54 26.64 -0.23
CA GLN A 81 -32.49 25.27 0.32
C GLN A 81 -32.16 24.20 -0.74
N THR A 82 -32.72 24.32 -1.95
CA THR A 82 -32.51 23.40 -3.08
C THR A 82 -31.07 23.32 -3.56
N VAL A 83 -30.32 24.43 -3.51
CA VAL A 83 -28.90 24.44 -3.90
C VAL A 83 -28.04 23.77 -2.83
N VAL A 84 -28.36 24.01 -1.55
CA VAL A 84 -27.64 23.42 -0.41
C VAL A 84 -27.79 21.90 -0.42
N GLU A 85 -29.02 21.40 -0.55
CA GLU A 85 -29.30 19.96 -0.56
C GLU A 85 -28.61 19.26 -1.73
N LYS A 86 -28.61 19.87 -2.92
CA LYS A 86 -27.91 19.34 -4.09
C LYS A 86 -26.40 19.23 -3.87
N TYR A 87 -25.76 20.28 -3.34
CA TYR A 87 -24.32 20.27 -3.09
C TYR A 87 -23.94 19.40 -1.88
N GLN A 88 -24.83 19.23 -0.90
CA GLN A 88 -24.64 18.30 0.22
C GLN A 88 -24.69 16.84 -0.25
N ALA A 89 -25.65 16.49 -1.11
CA ALA A 89 -25.70 15.16 -1.72
C ALA A 89 -24.45 14.90 -2.58
N LEU A 90 -24.01 15.90 -3.35
CA LEU A 90 -22.79 15.82 -4.16
C LEU A 90 -21.53 15.67 -3.29
N LEU A 91 -21.48 16.34 -2.13
CA LEU A 91 -20.40 16.15 -1.16
C LEU A 91 -20.39 14.69 -0.67
N HIS A 92 -21.53 14.12 -0.27
CA HIS A 92 -21.59 12.72 0.17
C HIS A 92 -21.14 11.74 -0.91
N GLU A 93 -21.60 11.92 -2.16
CA GLU A 93 -21.22 11.07 -3.29
C GLU A 93 -19.70 11.13 -3.55
N GLU A 94 -19.11 12.33 -3.55
CA GLU A 94 -17.66 12.50 -3.75
C GLU A 94 -16.83 11.92 -2.59
N LEU A 95 -17.31 12.05 -1.35
CA LEU A 95 -16.67 11.44 -0.18
C LEU A 95 -16.72 9.89 -0.27
N ASP A 96 -17.83 9.32 -0.71
CA ASP A 96 -17.98 7.86 -0.90
C ASP A 96 -17.08 7.36 -2.05
N LYS A 97 -16.98 8.11 -3.16
CA LYS A 97 -16.02 7.81 -4.24
C LYS A 97 -14.59 7.85 -3.75
N MET A 98 -14.22 8.87 -2.97
CA MET A 98 -12.88 8.97 -2.38
C MET A 98 -12.63 7.83 -1.40
N PHE A 99 -13.61 7.45 -0.58
CA PHE A 99 -13.51 6.29 0.30
C PHE A 99 -13.22 5.00 -0.47
N SER A 100 -13.92 4.74 -1.57
CA SER A 100 -13.66 3.57 -2.42
C SER A 100 -12.22 3.55 -2.93
N LYS A 101 -11.66 4.70 -3.35
CA LYS A 101 -10.25 4.81 -3.75
C LYS A 101 -9.30 4.50 -2.59
N TYR A 102 -9.52 5.10 -1.42
CA TYR A 102 -8.69 4.85 -0.24
C TYR A 102 -8.78 3.41 0.25
N SER A 103 -9.97 2.80 0.16
CA SER A 103 -10.19 1.39 0.50
C SER A 103 -9.39 0.49 -0.43
N GLN A 104 -9.43 0.73 -1.74
CA GLN A 104 -8.62 0.00 -2.73
C GLN A 104 -7.11 0.20 -2.50
N LEU A 105 -6.66 1.40 -2.13
CA LEU A 105 -5.25 1.65 -1.77
C LEU A 105 -4.84 0.90 -0.50
N ASN A 106 -5.70 0.85 0.51
CA ASN A 106 -5.47 0.11 1.73
C ASN A 106 -5.47 -1.42 1.48
N GLU A 107 -6.36 -1.92 0.62
CA GLU A 107 -6.33 -3.30 0.15
C GLU A 107 -5.09 -3.59 -0.69
N ALA A 108 -4.62 -2.67 -1.52
CA ALA A 108 -3.40 -2.82 -2.29
C ALA A 108 -2.17 -2.95 -1.38
N LYS A 109 -2.12 -2.22 -0.25
CA LYS A 109 -1.09 -2.42 0.79
C LYS A 109 -1.13 -3.84 1.37
N ASN A 110 -2.33 -4.40 1.53
CA ASN A 110 -2.50 -5.78 1.95
C ASN A 110 -2.05 -6.78 0.87
N VAL A 111 -2.34 -6.51 -0.41
CA VAL A 111 -1.94 -7.36 -1.55
C VAL A 111 -0.43 -7.34 -1.78
N PHE A 112 0.24 -6.20 -1.65
CA PHE A 112 1.70 -6.12 -1.70
C PHE A 112 2.37 -6.88 -0.55
N LYS A 113 1.74 -6.89 0.63
CA LYS A 113 2.18 -7.73 1.75
C LYS A 113 1.92 -9.22 1.48
N ALA A 114 0.77 -9.56 0.91
CA ALA A 114 0.39 -10.92 0.55
C ALA A 114 1.23 -11.50 -0.60
N ALA A 115 1.75 -10.67 -1.53
CA ALA A 115 2.66 -11.11 -2.58
C ALA A 115 4.04 -11.50 -2.04
N ARG A 116 4.43 -10.99 -0.86
CA ARG A 116 5.67 -11.38 -0.16
C ARG A 116 5.54 -12.75 0.51
N THR A 117 4.34 -13.14 0.93
CA THR A 117 4.03 -14.42 1.59
C THR A 117 4.48 -15.67 0.81
N PRO A 118 4.16 -15.84 -0.49
CA PRO A 118 4.61 -17.01 -1.23
C PRO A 118 6.13 -17.05 -1.38
N ALA A 119 6.78 -15.90 -1.57
CA ALA A 119 8.24 -15.83 -1.70
C ALA A 119 8.97 -16.17 -0.40
N THR A 120 8.45 -15.72 0.74
CA THR A 120 8.99 -16.02 2.08
C THR A 120 8.81 -17.48 2.46
N LEU A 121 7.61 -18.03 2.28
CA LEU A 121 7.35 -19.45 2.53
C LEU A 121 8.22 -20.35 1.65
N PHE A 122 8.39 -20.01 0.38
CA PHE A 122 9.27 -20.74 -0.54
C PHE A 122 10.74 -20.66 -0.13
N SER A 123 11.20 -19.50 0.33
CA SER A 123 12.58 -19.31 0.82
C SER A 123 12.86 -20.16 2.06
N VAL A 124 11.91 -20.24 2.99
CA VAL A 124 12.01 -21.09 4.19
C VAL A 124 12.02 -22.57 3.82
N LEU A 125 11.18 -22.97 2.86
CA LEU A 125 11.18 -24.34 2.31
C LEU A 125 12.54 -24.73 1.72
N MET A 126 13.14 -23.84 0.92
CA MET A 126 14.47 -24.05 0.34
C MET A 126 15.54 -24.19 1.43
N PHE A 127 15.48 -23.35 2.46
CA PHE A 127 16.42 -23.40 3.58
C PHE A 127 16.34 -24.73 4.35
N PHE A 128 15.14 -25.17 4.73
CA PHE A 128 14.96 -26.44 5.42
C PHE A 128 15.36 -27.65 4.56
N TYR A 129 15.12 -27.58 3.24
CA TYR A 129 15.55 -28.63 2.31
C TYR A 129 17.08 -28.76 2.26
N LEU A 130 17.79 -27.64 2.11
CA LEU A 130 19.25 -27.62 2.14
C LEU A 130 19.79 -28.14 3.48
N MET A 131 19.21 -27.69 4.59
CA MET A 131 19.64 -28.07 5.93
C MET A 131 19.39 -29.56 6.21
N SER A 132 18.27 -30.11 5.74
CA SER A 132 17.99 -31.55 5.77
C SER A 132 19.05 -32.35 5.00
N GLY A 133 19.42 -31.88 3.80
CA GLY A 133 20.48 -32.50 3.00
C GLY A 133 21.83 -32.52 3.71
N VAL A 134 22.21 -31.40 4.34
CA VAL A 134 23.46 -31.30 5.12
C VAL A 134 23.45 -32.28 6.29
N PHE A 135 22.39 -32.34 7.08
CA PHE A 135 22.30 -33.29 8.20
C PHE A 135 22.26 -34.76 7.74
N GLY A 136 21.67 -35.03 6.58
CA GLY A 136 21.73 -36.34 5.94
C GLY A 136 23.15 -36.74 5.54
N LEU A 137 23.97 -35.81 5.04
CA LEU A 137 25.38 -36.05 4.71
C LEU A 137 26.24 -36.32 5.95
N PHE A 138 25.96 -35.64 7.06
CA PHE A 138 26.63 -35.90 8.35
C PHE A 138 26.11 -37.16 9.08
N GLY A 139 25.15 -37.91 8.49
CA GLY A 139 24.59 -39.13 9.08
C GLY A 139 23.65 -38.89 10.27
N MET A 140 23.24 -37.65 10.53
CA MET A 140 22.31 -37.29 11.62
C MET A 140 20.86 -37.43 11.17
N TYR A 141 20.44 -38.67 10.92
CA TYR A 141 19.12 -38.97 10.33
C TYR A 141 17.93 -38.47 11.15
N ALA A 142 18.03 -38.41 12.49
CA ALA A 142 16.96 -37.88 13.33
C ALA A 142 16.70 -36.38 13.06
N PHE A 143 17.76 -35.59 12.92
CA PHE A 143 17.67 -34.16 12.61
C PHE A 143 17.24 -33.90 11.16
N ALA A 144 17.71 -34.72 10.22
CA ALA A 144 17.26 -34.66 8.83
C ALA A 144 15.76 -34.95 8.70
N ASN A 145 15.25 -35.98 9.39
CA ASN A 145 13.82 -36.29 9.41
C ASN A 145 12.98 -35.19 10.07
N LEU A 146 13.48 -34.55 11.13
CA LEU A 146 12.81 -33.41 11.73
C LEU A 146 12.73 -32.22 10.75
N CYS A 147 13.79 -31.95 10.00
CA CYS A 147 13.79 -30.90 8.97
C CYS A 147 12.83 -31.23 7.82
N ASN A 148 12.76 -32.49 7.38
CA ASN A 148 11.80 -32.94 6.37
C ASN A 148 10.34 -32.84 6.85
N LEU A 149 10.08 -33.13 8.12
CA LEU A 149 8.74 -32.98 8.70
C LEU A 149 8.32 -31.51 8.76
N SER A 150 9.21 -30.63 9.21
CA SER A 150 9.01 -29.17 9.18
C SER A 150 8.77 -28.67 7.75
N MET A 151 9.54 -29.16 6.78
CA MET A 151 9.33 -28.84 5.36
C MET A 151 7.93 -29.27 4.88
N GLY A 152 7.48 -30.47 5.24
CA GLY A 152 6.13 -30.94 4.94
C GLY A 152 5.04 -30.04 5.55
N ALA A 153 5.22 -29.58 6.78
CA ALA A 153 4.30 -28.65 7.43
C ALA A 153 4.21 -27.30 6.68
N PHE A 154 5.34 -26.74 6.27
CA PHE A 154 5.37 -25.51 5.47
C PHE A 154 4.77 -25.68 4.07
N LEU A 155 4.92 -26.85 3.44
CA LEU A 155 4.26 -27.16 2.16
C LEU A 155 2.74 -27.20 2.31
N VAL A 156 2.22 -27.84 3.36
CA VAL A 156 0.78 -27.85 3.65
C VAL A 156 0.30 -26.42 3.92
N MET A 157 1.05 -25.63 4.67
CA MET A 157 0.73 -24.22 4.92
C MET A 157 0.66 -23.40 3.63
N LEU A 158 1.61 -23.59 2.70
CA LEU A 158 1.61 -22.94 1.39
C LEU A 158 0.42 -23.40 0.54
N ALA A 159 0.08 -24.69 0.56
CA ALA A 159 -1.09 -25.22 -0.15
C ALA A 159 -2.40 -24.65 0.41
N VAL A 160 -2.53 -24.53 1.74
CA VAL A 160 -3.68 -23.88 2.39
C VAL A 160 -3.74 -22.40 2.02
N TRP A 161 -2.62 -21.69 2.02
CA TRP A 161 -2.57 -20.30 1.59
C TRP A 161 -3.01 -20.13 0.12
N ALA A 162 -2.50 -20.96 -0.79
CA ALA A 162 -2.89 -20.96 -2.20
C ALA A 162 -4.39 -21.28 -2.37
N TYR A 163 -4.90 -22.25 -1.60
CA TYR A 163 -6.29 -22.63 -1.61
C TYR A 163 -7.21 -21.51 -1.12
N VAL A 164 -6.91 -20.88 0.02
CA VAL A 164 -7.66 -19.73 0.55
C VAL A 164 -7.69 -18.59 -0.47
N ARG A 165 -6.60 -18.38 -1.20
CA ARG A 165 -6.53 -17.32 -2.20
C ARG A 165 -7.26 -17.63 -3.50
N TYR A 166 -7.30 -18.90 -3.90
CA TYR A 166 -8.06 -19.35 -5.07
C TYR A 166 -9.56 -19.46 -4.80
N SER A 167 -9.94 -20.02 -3.64
CA SER A 167 -11.34 -20.25 -3.26
C SER A 167 -12.02 -19.02 -2.66
N GLY A 168 -11.25 -18.10 -2.06
CA GLY A 168 -11.79 -16.91 -1.40
C GLY A 168 -12.53 -17.17 -0.08
N GLU A 169 -12.71 -18.44 0.31
CA GLU A 169 -13.31 -18.89 1.56
C GLU A 169 -12.25 -18.98 2.67
N TYR A 170 -12.63 -18.75 3.94
CA TYR A 170 -11.72 -18.75 5.09
C TYR A 170 -10.54 -17.76 5.00
N ARG A 171 -10.84 -16.50 4.62
CA ARG A 171 -9.85 -15.41 4.52
C ARG A 171 -9.05 -15.20 5.81
N ASP A 172 -9.64 -15.49 6.97
CA ASP A 172 -8.97 -15.38 8.26
C ASP A 172 -7.78 -16.36 8.39
N ALA A 173 -7.91 -17.58 7.87
CA ALA A 173 -6.81 -18.56 7.86
C ALA A 173 -5.64 -18.09 6.98
N GLY A 174 -5.94 -17.47 5.83
CA GLY A 174 -4.92 -16.83 4.99
C GLY A 174 -4.22 -15.68 5.70
N GLY A 175 -4.97 -14.88 6.47
CA GLY A 175 -4.44 -13.78 7.27
C GLY A 175 -3.41 -14.24 8.32
N TYR A 176 -3.68 -15.33 9.04
CA TYR A 176 -2.71 -15.90 10.00
C TYR A 176 -1.43 -16.38 9.31
N ILE A 177 -1.54 -16.95 8.12
CA ILE A 177 -0.38 -17.40 7.34
C ILE A 177 0.45 -16.20 6.86
N ASP A 178 -0.20 -15.14 6.40
CA ASP A 178 0.45 -13.89 5.99
C ASP A 178 1.19 -13.21 7.16
N GLU A 179 0.62 -13.26 8.37
CA GLU A 179 1.25 -12.74 9.59
C GLU A 179 2.50 -13.56 9.95
N LEU A 180 2.42 -14.89 9.89
CA LEU A 180 3.54 -15.78 10.17
C LEU A 180 4.66 -15.64 9.12
N ALA A 181 4.30 -15.48 7.86
CA ALA A 181 5.25 -15.21 6.78
C ALA A 181 5.94 -13.85 6.95
N THR A 182 5.22 -12.83 7.40
CA THR A 182 5.80 -11.53 7.76
C THR A 182 6.78 -11.68 8.92
N PHE A 183 6.42 -12.43 9.96
CA PHE A 183 7.31 -12.70 11.09
C PHE A 183 8.61 -13.40 10.63
N LEU A 184 8.50 -14.41 9.76
CA LEU A 184 9.66 -15.12 9.22
C LEU A 184 10.53 -14.21 8.34
N TRP A 185 9.91 -13.34 7.54
CA TRP A 185 10.65 -12.35 6.75
C TRP A 185 11.49 -11.44 7.64
N GLU A 186 10.87 -10.78 8.62
CA GLU A 186 11.54 -9.76 9.43
C GLU A 186 12.59 -10.37 10.38
N ASN A 187 12.34 -11.57 10.94
CA ASN A 187 13.23 -12.18 11.94
C ASN A 187 14.30 -13.10 11.35
N VAL A 188 14.07 -13.69 10.17
CA VAL A 188 14.99 -14.68 9.60
C VAL A 188 15.57 -14.19 8.29
N ILE A 189 14.73 -13.86 7.30
CA ILE A 189 15.22 -13.57 5.94
C ILE A 189 15.88 -12.20 5.85
N HIS A 190 15.28 -11.16 6.44
CA HIS A 190 15.78 -9.80 6.44
C HIS A 190 17.19 -9.67 7.07
N PRO A 191 17.46 -10.18 8.29
CA PRO A 191 18.80 -10.11 8.87
C PRO A 191 19.84 -10.91 8.10
N ILE A 192 19.45 -12.05 7.51
CA ILE A 192 20.33 -12.81 6.61
C ILE A 192 20.64 -11.95 5.37
N TYR A 193 19.63 -11.39 4.71
CA TYR A 193 19.83 -10.58 3.52
C TYR A 193 20.71 -9.36 3.78
N GLN A 194 20.49 -8.63 4.87
CA GLN A 194 21.35 -7.52 5.27
C GLN A 194 22.80 -7.98 5.53
N THR A 195 22.98 -9.07 6.27
CA THR A 195 24.33 -9.56 6.60
C THR A 195 25.10 -10.04 5.38
N TYR A 196 24.46 -10.77 4.46
CA TYR A 196 25.12 -11.28 3.27
C TYR A 196 25.30 -10.19 2.21
N MET A 197 24.28 -9.36 1.96
CA MET A 197 24.32 -8.40 0.87
C MET A 197 25.18 -7.17 1.20
N GLU A 198 25.19 -6.68 2.44
CA GLU A 198 26.10 -5.60 2.82
C GLU A 198 27.57 -6.03 2.76
N ARG A 199 27.86 -7.30 3.10
CA ARG A 199 29.23 -7.85 3.02
C ARG A 199 29.68 -7.99 1.58
N HIS A 200 28.89 -8.63 0.73
CA HIS A 200 29.24 -8.78 -0.68
C HIS A 200 29.29 -7.46 -1.43
N LEU A 201 28.42 -6.49 -1.10
CA LEU A 201 28.48 -5.17 -1.72
C LEU A 201 29.74 -4.39 -1.29
N LYS A 202 30.13 -4.47 -0.01
CA LYS A 202 31.39 -3.88 0.48
C LYS A 202 32.60 -4.54 -0.17
N GLU A 203 32.64 -5.86 -0.22
CA GLU A 203 33.73 -6.62 -0.85
C GLU A 203 33.81 -6.34 -2.36
N ALA A 204 32.69 -6.30 -3.08
CA ALA A 204 32.66 -5.97 -4.50
C ALA A 204 33.04 -4.50 -4.77
N ALA A 205 32.62 -3.57 -3.91
CA ALA A 205 33.01 -2.16 -4.00
C ALA A 205 34.51 -1.97 -3.72
N GLU A 206 35.07 -2.67 -2.74
CA GLU A 206 36.51 -2.67 -2.45
C GLU A 206 37.32 -3.29 -3.60
N GLN A 207 36.86 -4.41 -4.17
CA GLN A 207 37.47 -5.03 -5.34
C GLN A 207 37.41 -4.10 -6.57
N ALA A 208 36.27 -3.46 -6.82
CA ALA A 208 36.14 -2.48 -7.91
C ALA A 208 37.04 -1.26 -7.69
N ALA A 209 37.17 -0.77 -6.45
CA ALA A 209 38.08 0.32 -6.11
C ALA A 209 39.55 -0.07 -6.29
N GLN A 210 39.95 -1.27 -5.89
CA GLN A 210 41.30 -1.81 -6.11
C GLN A 210 41.60 -2.02 -7.61
N HIS A 211 40.63 -2.48 -8.40
CA HIS A 211 40.75 -2.57 -9.86
C HIS A 211 40.87 -1.19 -10.51
N ALA A 212 40.11 -0.18 -10.05
CA ALA A 212 40.23 1.19 -10.54
C ALA A 212 41.61 1.80 -10.18
N LEU A 213 42.10 1.59 -8.97
CA LEU A 213 43.42 2.09 -8.52
C LEU A 213 44.58 1.42 -9.27
N SER A 214 44.51 0.10 -9.47
CA SER A 214 45.53 -0.65 -10.22
C SER A 214 45.54 -0.31 -11.71
N SER A 215 44.37 -0.10 -12.33
CA SER A 215 44.27 0.39 -13.72
C SER A 215 44.82 1.82 -13.89
N THR A 216 44.69 2.68 -12.87
CA THR A 216 45.25 4.03 -12.89
C THR A 216 46.78 3.99 -12.81
N LEU A 217 47.34 3.09 -12.00
CA LEU A 217 48.79 2.91 -11.84
C LEU A 217 49.46 2.31 -13.08
N THR A 218 48.78 1.42 -13.82
CA THR A 218 49.29 0.85 -15.07
C THR A 218 49.23 1.84 -16.23
N ASN A 219 48.17 2.65 -16.32
CA ASN A 219 48.03 3.66 -17.37
C ASN A 219 48.94 4.90 -17.16
N GLY A 220 49.34 5.17 -15.91
CA GLY A 220 50.31 6.22 -15.58
C GLY A 220 51.75 5.91 -16.01
N LYS A 221 52.12 4.63 -16.14
CA LYS A 221 53.48 4.21 -16.56
C LYS A 221 53.73 4.25 -18.07
N VAL A 222 52.68 4.33 -18.90
CA VAL A 222 52.82 4.31 -20.37
C VAL A 222 53.03 5.72 -20.97
N LYS A 223 52.83 6.79 -20.20
CA LYS A 223 52.99 8.18 -20.69
C LYS A 223 54.38 8.80 -20.48
N THR A 224 55.36 8.04 -19.98
CA THR A 224 56.75 8.49 -19.84
C THR A 224 57.68 7.57 -20.62
N THR A 225 57.65 7.65 -21.95
CA THR A 225 58.79 7.34 -22.82
C THR A 225 58.68 8.18 -24.08
#